data_AF-A0A536M816-F1
#
_entry.id   AF-A0A536M816-F1
#
_cell.length_a   1.000
_cell.length_b   1.000
_cell.length_c   1.000
_cell.angle_alpha   90.00
_cell.angle_beta   90.00
_cell.angle_gamma   90.00
#
_symmetry.space_group_name_H-M   'P 1'
#
loop_
_entity.id
_entity.type
_entity.pdbx_description
1 polymer ?
#
loop_
_entity_poly.entity_id
_entity_poly.type
_entity_poly.pdbx_seq_one_letter_code
_entity_poly.pdbx_strand_id
1 'polypeptide(L)'
;MAKRTASAKKQARAGARRATRNRATRSSVKTLIVKARKSLKDSAGEATERVAVASEALRALDRAAAKGVLHRNNAARRKSRLARQLAKIAVAGPAPAKGKKAAPAAPAKPAAATKKK
;
A
#
# COMPACT_ATOMS: atom_id res chain seq x y z
N MET A 1 31.78 5.63 12.44
CA MET A 1 32.74 6.13 11.42
C MET A 1 32.33 7.53 10.99
N ALA A 2 33.06 8.55 11.42
CA ALA A 2 32.80 9.93 11.02
C ALA A 2 32.97 10.10 9.51
N LYS A 3 31.97 10.66 8.82
CA LYS A 3 32.04 10.88 7.37
C LYS A 3 33.10 11.95 7.07
N ARG A 4 34.20 11.55 6.41
CA ARG A 4 35.40 12.39 6.20
C ARG A 4 35.21 13.44 5.08
N THR A 5 34.45 13.13 4.03
CA THR A 5 34.24 14.03 2.87
C THR A 5 33.05 14.99 3.06
N ALA A 6 33.14 16.20 2.49
CA ALA A 6 32.11 17.24 2.61
C ALA A 6 30.74 16.79 2.03
N SER A 7 30.76 16.06 0.91
CA SER A 7 29.56 15.47 0.30
C SER A 7 28.88 14.45 1.22
N ALA A 8 29.68 13.59 1.88
CA ALA A 8 29.17 12.57 2.79
C ALA A 8 28.54 13.20 4.05
N LYS A 9 29.15 14.25 4.63
CA LYS A 9 28.57 15.03 5.74
C LYS A 9 27.24 15.70 5.34
N LYS A 10 27.14 16.27 4.13
CA LYS A 10 25.88 16.83 3.59
C LYS A 10 24.79 15.75 3.46
N GLN A 11 25.12 14.59 2.91
CA GLN A 11 24.17 13.48 2.75
C GLN A 11 23.69 12.90 4.09
N ALA A 12 24.55 12.84 5.13
CA ALA A 12 24.11 12.47 6.47
C ALA A 12 23.03 13.40 7.03
N ARG A 13 23.25 14.71 6.94
CA ARG A 13 22.29 15.73 7.40
C ARG A 13 20.96 15.64 6.63
N ALA A 14 21.03 15.49 5.30
CA ALA A 14 19.84 15.33 4.46
C ALA A 14 19.09 14.02 4.77
N GLY A 15 19.82 12.91 4.97
CA GLY A 15 19.28 11.61 5.31
C GLY A 15 18.51 11.64 6.63
N ALA A 16 19.08 12.23 7.68
CA ALA A 16 18.42 12.38 8.98
C ALA A 16 17.09 13.16 8.86
N ARG A 17 17.10 14.30 8.15
CA ARG A 17 15.91 15.13 7.90
C ARG A 17 14.82 14.42 7.08
N ARG A 18 15.20 13.55 6.15
CA ARG A 18 14.26 12.72 5.38
C ARG A 18 13.71 11.58 6.23
N ALA A 19 14.56 10.96 7.05
CA ALA A 19 14.18 9.85 7.91
C ALA A 19 13.11 10.24 8.94
N THR A 20 13.24 11.41 9.58
CA THR A 20 12.25 11.92 10.55
C THR A 20 10.88 12.13 9.91
N ARG A 21 10.82 12.83 8.77
CA ARG A 21 9.57 13.05 8.00
C ARG A 21 8.93 11.75 7.51
N ASN A 22 9.76 10.85 6.97
CA ASN A 22 9.28 9.55 6.48
C ASN A 22 8.79 8.67 7.62
N ARG A 23 9.43 8.72 8.80
CA ARG A 23 8.99 7.98 9.99
C ARG A 23 7.59 8.42 10.40
N ALA A 24 7.35 9.72 10.54
CA ALA A 24 6.04 10.26 10.91
C ALA A 24 4.93 9.88 9.91
N THR A 25 5.21 9.97 8.61
CA THR A 25 4.24 9.59 7.57
C THR A 25 4.00 8.08 7.54
N ARG A 26 5.04 7.27 7.76
CA ARG A 26 4.90 5.80 7.79
C ARG A 26 4.14 5.33 9.02
N SER A 27 4.37 5.94 10.18
CA SER A 27 3.66 5.59 11.41
C SER A 27 2.18 5.95 11.31
N SER A 28 1.84 7.16 10.86
CA SER A 28 0.43 7.57 10.71
C SER A 28 -0.34 6.65 9.76
N VAL A 29 0.23 6.36 8.58
CA VAL A 29 -0.38 5.43 7.61
C VAL A 29 -0.51 4.03 8.21
N LYS A 30 0.49 3.54 8.95
CA LYS A 30 0.40 2.22 9.61
C LYS A 30 -0.73 2.20 10.64
N THR A 31 -0.87 3.24 11.45
CA THR A 31 -1.94 3.36 12.45
C THR A 31 -3.32 3.34 11.79
N LEU A 32 -3.53 4.12 10.73
CA LEU A 32 -4.79 4.14 10.00
C LEU A 32 -5.14 2.77 9.38
N ILE A 33 -4.14 2.08 8.82
CA ILE A 33 -4.35 0.71 8.29
C ILE A 33 -4.71 -0.26 9.40
N VAL A 34 -4.08 -0.18 10.56
CA VAL A 34 -4.39 -1.04 11.71
C VAL A 34 -5.80 -0.74 12.21
N LYS A 35 -6.18 0.53 12.34
CA LYS A 35 -7.53 0.96 12.73
C LYS A 35 -8.58 0.40 11.76
N ALA A 36 -8.39 0.59 10.45
CA ALA A 36 -9.27 0.04 9.43
C ALA A 36 -9.36 -1.50 9.50
N ARG A 37 -8.25 -2.20 9.74
CA ARG A 37 -8.30 -3.66 9.88
C ARG A 37 -9.01 -4.14 11.13
N LYS A 38 -8.93 -3.40 12.24
CA LYS A 38 -9.65 -3.72 13.48
C LYS A 38 -11.15 -3.50 13.29
N SER A 39 -11.56 -2.34 12.77
CA SER A 39 -12.96 -2.04 12.50
C SER A 39 -13.62 -3.01 11.52
N LEU A 40 -12.85 -3.65 10.63
CA LEU A 40 -13.36 -4.69 9.71
C LEU A 40 -13.47 -6.07 10.36
N LYS A 41 -12.78 -6.33 11.47
CA LYS A 41 -12.89 -7.58 12.23
C LYS A 41 -14.00 -7.51 13.28
N ASP A 42 -14.19 -6.33 13.85
CA ASP A 42 -15.16 -6.11 14.92
C ASP A 42 -16.57 -6.03 14.30
N SER A 43 -17.32 -7.13 14.40
CA SER A 43 -18.65 -7.27 13.80
C SER A 43 -19.73 -6.39 14.43
N ALA A 44 -19.42 -5.65 15.50
CA ALA A 44 -20.37 -4.87 16.30
C ALA A 44 -20.47 -3.36 15.94
N GLY A 45 -19.63 -2.84 15.04
CA GLY A 45 -19.66 -1.41 14.68
C GLY A 45 -20.62 -1.07 13.53
N GLU A 46 -21.12 0.16 13.47
CA GLU A 46 -21.97 0.63 12.36
C GLU A 46 -21.26 0.50 11.00
N ALA A 47 -22.00 0.05 9.97
CA ALA A 47 -21.42 -0.21 8.64
C ALA A 47 -20.83 1.08 8.01
N THR A 48 -21.45 2.22 8.29
CA THR A 48 -21.05 3.56 7.81
C THR A 48 -19.68 3.98 8.35
N GLU A 49 -19.42 3.73 9.64
CA GLU A 49 -18.14 4.06 10.29
C GLU A 49 -17.00 3.21 9.73
N ARG A 50 -17.26 1.93 9.44
CA ARG A 50 -16.25 1.03 8.85
C ARG A 50 -15.81 1.51 7.47
N VAL A 51 -16.76 1.96 6.66
CA VAL A 51 -16.48 2.52 5.32
C VAL A 51 -15.71 3.83 5.44
N ALA A 52 -16.09 4.71 6.38
CA ALA A 52 -15.41 5.98 6.61
C ALA A 52 -13.93 5.77 6.99
N VAL A 53 -13.66 4.91 7.99
CA VAL A 53 -12.29 4.62 8.44
C VAL A 53 -11.45 3.96 7.33
N ALA A 54 -12.05 3.07 6.55
CA ALA A 54 -11.36 2.45 5.42
C ALA A 54 -11.05 3.47 4.31
N SER A 55 -11.97 4.38 4.02
CA SER A 55 -11.76 5.45 3.04
C SER A 55 -10.63 6.40 3.43
N GLU A 56 -10.52 6.71 4.73
CA GLU A 56 -9.44 7.52 5.29
C GLU A 56 -8.08 6.81 5.12
N ALA A 57 -8.02 5.51 5.41
CA ALA A 57 -6.81 4.73 5.23
C ALA A 57 -6.37 4.64 3.75
N LEU A 58 -7.33 4.55 2.81
CA LEU A 58 -7.06 4.57 1.38
C LEU A 58 -6.49 5.93 0.93
N ARG A 59 -7.12 7.04 1.34
CA ARG A 59 -6.64 8.40 1.06
C ARG A 59 -5.23 8.63 1.61
N ALA A 60 -4.94 8.16 2.82
CA ALA A 60 -3.62 8.28 3.43
C ALA A 60 -2.54 7.48 2.68
N LEU A 61 -2.88 6.28 2.19
CA LEU A 61 -1.98 5.45 1.37
C LEU A 61 -1.59 6.15 0.06
N ASP A 62 -2.55 6.80 -0.59
CA ASP A 62 -2.30 7.56 -1.82
C ASP A 62 -1.43 8.78 -1.60
N ARG A 63 -1.74 9.56 -0.56
CA ARG A 63 -0.92 10.72 -0.20
C ARG A 63 0.53 10.31 0.12
N ALA A 64 0.72 9.17 0.77
CA ALA A 64 2.05 8.65 1.07
C ALA A 64 2.80 8.12 -0.18
N ALA A 65 2.07 7.60 -1.17
CA ALA A 65 2.63 7.20 -2.46
C ALA A 65 3.02 8.41 -3.32
N ALA A 66 2.15 9.43 -3.40
CA ALA A 66 2.41 10.68 -4.12
C ALA A 66 3.62 11.42 -3.55
N LYS A 67 3.79 11.43 -2.22
CA LYS A 67 4.97 12.01 -1.54
C LYS A 67 6.24 11.15 -1.68
N GLY A 68 6.20 10.00 -2.36
CA GLY A 68 7.34 9.10 -2.54
C GLY A 68 7.82 8.38 -1.27
N VAL A 69 7.04 8.43 -0.18
CA VAL A 69 7.39 7.77 1.09
C VAL A 69 7.19 6.26 1.02
N LEU A 70 6.17 5.84 0.26
CA LEU A 70 5.86 4.46 -0.09
C LEU A 70 5.94 4.28 -1.61
N HIS A 71 6.50 3.16 -2.04
CA HIS A 71 6.50 2.82 -3.47
C HIS A 71 5.07 2.55 -3.96
N ARG A 72 4.76 2.95 -5.20
CA ARG A 72 3.44 2.77 -5.85
C ARG A 72 2.88 1.36 -5.71
N ASN A 73 3.69 0.33 -5.96
CA ASN A 73 3.29 -1.07 -5.82
C ASN A 73 3.01 -1.47 -4.37
N ASN A 74 3.71 -0.88 -3.40
CA ASN A 74 3.45 -1.17 -1.98
C ASN A 74 2.10 -0.56 -1.56
N ALA A 75 1.83 0.68 -1.96
CA ALA A 75 0.53 1.31 -1.76
C ALA A 75 -0.59 0.50 -2.43
N ALA A 76 -0.44 0.14 -3.71
CA ALA A 76 -1.40 -0.66 -4.47
C ALA A 76 -1.72 -2.01 -3.79
N ARG A 77 -0.70 -2.75 -3.33
CA ARG A 77 -0.90 -4.00 -2.59
C ARG A 77 -1.69 -3.79 -1.30
N ARG A 78 -1.40 -2.72 -0.55
CA ARG A 78 -2.10 -2.42 0.71
C ARG A 78 -3.56 -2.03 0.46
N LYS A 79 -3.81 -1.22 -0.57
CA LYS A 79 -5.17 -0.89 -1.01
C LYS A 79 -5.97 -2.12 -1.40
N SER A 80 -5.41 -2.98 -2.27
CA SER A 80 -6.08 -4.20 -2.73
C SER A 80 -6.47 -5.12 -1.56
N ARG A 81 -5.59 -5.25 -0.55
CA ARG A 81 -5.90 -6.03 0.66
C ARG A 81 -7.07 -5.46 1.46
N LEU A 82 -7.12 -4.14 1.66
CA LEU A 82 -8.24 -3.50 2.36
C LEU A 82 -9.55 -3.61 1.58
N ALA A 83 -9.51 -3.38 0.27
CA ALA A 83 -10.67 -3.50 -0.61
C ALA A 83 -11.26 -4.92 -0.61
N ARG A 84 -10.40 -5.95 -0.64
CA ARG A 84 -10.84 -7.35 -0.54
C ARG A 84 -11.53 -7.67 0.79
N GLN A 85 -11.04 -7.09 1.90
CA GLN A 85 -11.65 -7.28 3.21
C GLN A 85 -13.03 -6.62 3.29
N LEU A 86 -13.17 -5.40 2.77
CA LEU A 86 -14.46 -4.72 2.65
C LEU A 86 -15.45 -5.51 1.79
N ALA A 87 -15.02 -5.95 0.61
CA ALA A 87 -15.86 -6.73 -0.29
C ALA A 87 -16.35 -8.04 0.35
N LYS A 88 -15.49 -8.73 1.12
CA LYS A 88 -15.89 -9.96 1.82
C LYS A 88 -17.01 -9.71 2.84
N ILE A 89 -17.00 -8.56 3.51
CA ILE A 89 -18.04 -8.20 4.50
C ILE A 89 -19.32 -7.77 3.78
N ALA A 90 -19.20 -7.03 2.67
CA ALA A 90 -20.36 -6.60 1.89
C ALA A 90 -21.09 -7.77 1.20
N VAL A 91 -20.37 -8.81 0.76
CA VAL A 91 -20.92 -9.99 0.07
C VAL A 91 -21.58 -11.00 1.03
N ALA A 92 -21.66 -10.70 2.34
CA ALA A 92 -22.52 -11.45 3.27
C ALA A 92 -24.02 -11.11 3.12
N GLY A 93 -24.38 -10.15 2.26
CA GLY A 93 -25.72 -10.00 1.63
C GLY A 93 -25.68 -10.45 0.15
N PRO A 94 -26.84 -10.79 -0.46
CA PRO A 94 -26.92 -11.75 -1.57
C PRO A 94 -26.02 -11.40 -2.75
N ALA A 95 -25.35 -12.44 -3.25
CA ALA A 95 -24.28 -12.40 -4.21
C ALA A 95 -24.57 -11.54 -5.46
N PRO A 96 -23.66 -10.64 -5.88
CA PRO A 96 -23.66 -10.18 -7.25
C PRO A 96 -23.11 -11.29 -8.16
N ALA A 97 -23.91 -11.61 -9.17
CA ALA A 97 -23.72 -12.65 -10.17
C ALA A 97 -22.28 -12.72 -10.73
N LYS A 98 -21.83 -13.95 -10.97
CA LYS A 98 -20.60 -14.30 -11.67
C LYS A 98 -20.58 -13.67 -13.08
N GLY A 99 -19.96 -12.50 -13.21
CA GLY A 99 -19.54 -11.94 -14.49
C GLY A 99 -18.26 -12.62 -14.98
N LYS A 100 -18.43 -13.68 -15.79
CA LYS A 100 -17.51 -14.31 -16.76
C LYS A 100 -16.00 -14.33 -16.45
N LYS A 101 -15.52 -15.55 -16.24
CA LYS A 101 -14.15 -15.99 -16.53
C LYS A 101 -13.74 -15.55 -17.95
N ALA A 102 -12.64 -14.82 -18.07
CA ALA A 102 -11.72 -15.02 -19.19
C ALA A 102 -10.62 -15.95 -18.66
N ALA A 103 -10.61 -17.17 -19.18
CA ALA A 103 -9.66 -18.22 -18.85
C ALA A 103 -8.28 -17.93 -19.51
N PRO A 104 -7.21 -18.63 -19.07
CA PRO A 104 -5.82 -18.24 -19.25
C PRO A 104 -5.18 -18.88 -20.49
N ALA A 105 -4.20 -18.20 -21.09
CA ALA A 105 -3.23 -18.84 -21.99
C ALA A 105 -1.86 -18.89 -21.29
N ALA A 106 -1.32 -20.10 -21.16
CA ALA A 106 -0.09 -20.46 -20.46
C ALA A 106 1.13 -20.45 -21.45
N PRO A 107 2.25 -21.16 -21.20
CA PRO A 107 3.48 -20.64 -20.60
C PRO A 107 4.77 -20.84 -21.45
N ALA A 108 5.90 -20.38 -20.89
CA ALA A 108 7.30 -20.79 -21.14
C ALA A 108 8.12 -20.08 -22.25
N LYS A 109 9.34 -19.69 -21.83
CA LYS A 109 10.43 -19.03 -22.59
C LYS A 109 11.22 -20.06 -23.43
N PRO A 110 12.13 -19.61 -24.32
CA PRO A 110 13.54 -19.69 -23.92
C PRO A 110 14.39 -18.47 -24.34
N ALA A 111 15.58 -18.41 -23.76
CA ALA A 111 16.61 -17.41 -23.97
C ALA A 111 17.29 -17.50 -25.36
N ALA A 112 17.74 -16.36 -25.88
CA ALA A 112 18.88 -16.20 -26.79
C ALA A 112 19.32 -14.72 -26.72
N ALA A 113 20.48 -14.41 -26.13
CA ALA A 113 21.76 -14.20 -26.83
C ALA A 113 21.72 -12.93 -27.72
N THR A 114 22.33 -11.82 -27.30
CA THR A 114 23.70 -11.34 -27.65
C THR A 114 23.71 -10.17 -28.65
N LYS A 115 24.38 -9.09 -28.25
CA LYS A 115 25.14 -8.06 -29.01
C LYS A 115 24.76 -7.70 -30.46
N LYS A 116 24.48 -6.40 -30.66
CA LYS A 116 25.04 -5.42 -31.65
C LYS A 116 24.08 -4.21 -31.64
N LYS A 117 24.49 -2.94 -31.68
CA LYS A 117 25.68 -2.27 -32.23
C LYS A 117 26.09 -1.13 -31.29
#